data_AF-A0A2P4PBH0-F1
#
_entry.id   AF-A0A2P4PBH0-F1
#
_cell.length_a   1.000
_cell.length_b   1.000
_cell.length_c   1.000
_cell.angle_alpha   90.00
_cell.angle_beta   90.00
_cell.angle_gamma   90.00
#
_symmetry.space_group_name_H-M   'P 1'
#
loop_
_entity.id
_entity.type
_entity.pdbx_description
1 polymer ?
#
loop_
_entity_poly.entity_id
_entity_poly.type
_entity_poly.pdbx_seq_one_letter_code
_entity_poly.pdbx_strand_id
1 'polypeptide(L)'
;MDKKIGERKYITYQISSIYKYYERTFFNLDFDWIESHARSARITKSVTNSGIVKVDSIATRHYDGLSIWHMEVAGGPCNATDTHTLGDTKKTLRMDVLNLIAILRNHFDCSVELATKIKVFCTQVVGTRMTLYALSMLPDGRFISSELATAVVPFSFHGRNQFKAIFRMMAIFHNEITKQEELMGEIDRVVLRSKGTTVRHVLKIPEGLFE
;
A
#
# COMPACT_ATOMS: atom_id res chain seq x y z
N MET A 1 11.71 4.79 24.35
CA MET A 1 12.23 5.51 23.17
C MET A 1 11.69 6.93 23.21
N ASP A 2 12.48 7.91 22.78
CA ASP A 2 12.01 9.30 22.73
C ASP A 2 11.08 9.51 21.52
N LYS A 3 9.99 10.26 21.71
CA LYS A 3 9.12 10.70 20.60
C LYS A 3 9.82 11.73 19.70
N LYS A 4 10.89 12.38 20.18
CA LYS A 4 11.77 13.28 19.40
C LYS A 4 12.72 12.53 18.45
N ILE A 5 12.33 11.36 17.99
CA ILE A 5 13.05 10.63 16.95
C ILE A 5 12.83 11.33 15.61
N GLY A 6 13.91 11.49 14.83
CA GLY A 6 13.80 12.03 13.47
C GLY A 6 13.01 11.08 12.56
N GLU A 7 12.25 11.63 11.63
CA GLU A 7 11.34 10.92 10.71
C GLU A 7 11.97 9.69 10.06
N ARG A 8 13.15 9.80 9.45
CA ARG A 8 13.83 8.64 8.84
C ARG A 8 14.13 7.52 9.83
N LYS A 9 14.60 7.86 11.04
CA LYS A 9 14.86 6.85 12.07
C LYS A 9 13.54 6.21 12.53
N TYR A 10 12.45 6.97 12.56
CA TYR A 10 11.13 6.45 12.88
C TYR A 10 10.64 5.48 11.80
N ILE A 11 10.72 5.86 10.52
CA ILE A 11 10.39 5.00 9.37
C ILE A 11 11.20 3.71 9.44
N THR A 12 12.54 3.79 9.39
CA THR A 12 13.40 2.62 9.26
C THR A 12 13.32 1.68 10.47
N TYR A 13 13.37 2.22 11.69
CA TYR A 13 13.51 1.38 12.89
C TYR A 13 12.18 0.93 13.49
N GLN A 14 11.09 1.69 13.32
CA GLN A 14 9.82 1.35 13.96
C GLN A 14 8.77 0.86 12.98
N ILE A 15 8.65 1.46 11.80
CA ILE A 15 7.56 1.12 10.89
C ILE A 15 8.00 0.07 9.88
N SER A 16 9.04 0.36 9.09
CA SER A 16 9.56 -0.57 8.08
C SER A 16 10.04 -1.89 8.68
N SER A 17 10.52 -1.89 9.93
CA SER A 17 10.96 -3.10 10.63
C SER A 17 9.83 -4.10 10.85
N ILE A 18 8.59 -3.64 11.06
CA ILE A 18 7.41 -4.51 11.21
C ILE A 18 7.16 -5.29 9.90
N TYR A 19 7.21 -4.59 8.77
CA TYR A 19 7.00 -5.19 7.46
C TYR A 19 8.18 -6.05 7.01
N LYS A 20 9.41 -5.66 7.33
CA LYS A 20 10.60 -6.50 7.11
C LYS A 20 10.56 -7.79 7.93
N TYR A 21 10.03 -7.74 9.14
CA TYR A 21 9.79 -8.97 9.92
C TYR A 21 8.74 -9.86 9.24
N TYR A 22 7.66 -9.26 8.72
CA TYR A 22 6.63 -9.97 7.95
C TYR A 22 7.23 -10.68 6.70
N GLU A 23 8.01 -9.96 5.88
CA GLU A 23 8.73 -10.51 4.72
C GLU A 23 9.51 -11.78 5.09
N ARG A 24 10.35 -11.68 6.13
CA ARG A 24 11.20 -12.78 6.60
C ARG A 24 10.43 -13.95 7.19
N THR A 25 9.15 -13.77 7.51
CA THR A 25 8.32 -14.81 8.11
C THR A 25 7.50 -15.55 7.05
N PHE A 26 6.90 -14.82 6.10
CA PHE A 26 5.93 -15.39 5.15
C PHE A 26 6.43 -15.53 3.72
N PHE A 27 7.52 -14.86 3.34
CA PHE A 27 8.22 -15.00 2.05
C PHE A 27 7.33 -14.88 0.80
N ASN A 28 6.23 -14.12 0.88
CA ASN A 28 5.31 -13.90 -0.24
C ASN A 28 5.47 -12.53 -0.91
N LEU A 29 6.05 -11.57 -0.20
CA LEU A 29 6.25 -10.20 -0.63
C LEU A 29 7.68 -9.76 -0.35
N ASP A 30 8.29 -9.05 -1.30
CA ASP A 30 9.55 -8.34 -1.08
C ASP A 30 9.26 -6.90 -0.71
N PHE A 31 9.66 -6.47 0.48
CA PHE A 31 9.54 -5.08 0.89
C PHE A 31 10.81 -4.33 0.50
N ASP A 32 10.68 -3.13 -0.05
CA ASP A 32 11.82 -2.27 -0.35
C ASP A 32 11.62 -0.88 0.25
N TRP A 33 12.71 -0.32 0.78
CA TRP A 33 12.74 1.03 1.35
C TRP A 33 13.30 2.03 0.32
N ILE A 34 12.42 2.53 -0.53
CA ILE A 34 12.77 3.33 -1.72
C ILE A 34 13.47 4.65 -1.37
N GLU A 35 13.14 5.31 -0.24
CA GLU A 35 13.76 6.60 0.09
C GLU A 35 15.29 6.48 0.19
N SER A 36 15.78 5.35 0.68
CA SER A 36 17.20 5.06 0.82
C SER A 36 17.91 4.83 -0.52
N HIS A 37 17.28 4.08 -1.42
CA HIS A 37 17.80 3.81 -2.76
C HIS A 37 17.88 5.06 -3.61
N ALA A 38 16.81 5.86 -3.62
CA ALA A 38 16.77 7.10 -4.39
C ALA A 38 17.79 8.15 -3.88
N ARG A 39 18.12 8.17 -2.58
CA ARG A 39 19.18 9.05 -2.06
C ARG A 39 20.57 8.55 -2.45
N SER A 40 20.82 7.25 -2.34
CA SER A 40 22.08 6.62 -2.76
C SER A 40 22.33 6.79 -4.26
N ALA A 41 21.26 6.75 -5.06
CA ALA A 41 21.30 6.99 -6.50
C ALA A 41 21.33 8.47 -6.89
N ARG A 42 21.38 9.42 -5.93
CA ARG A 42 21.24 10.87 -6.17
C ARG A 42 20.02 11.25 -7.02
N ILE A 43 18.95 10.45 -6.96
CA ILE A 43 17.66 10.80 -7.53
C ILE A 43 17.09 11.88 -6.62
N THR A 44 17.38 13.13 -6.97
CA THR A 44 16.80 14.34 -6.38
C THR A 44 15.28 14.21 -6.43
N LYS A 45 14.58 14.86 -5.50
CA LYS A 45 13.10 14.94 -5.44
C LYS A 45 12.52 15.64 -6.69
N SER A 46 12.80 15.15 -7.89
CA SER A 46 12.11 15.58 -9.09
C SER A 46 10.77 14.86 -9.13
N VAL A 47 9.72 15.62 -9.40
CA VAL A 47 8.56 15.08 -10.10
C VAL A 47 9.14 14.57 -11.42
N THR A 48 9.36 13.27 -11.51
CA THR A 48 9.81 12.72 -12.78
C THR A 48 8.64 12.82 -13.73
N ASN A 49 8.86 13.39 -14.92
CA ASN A 49 7.90 13.37 -16.03
C ASN A 49 7.49 11.93 -16.46
N SER A 50 8.02 10.90 -15.79
CA SER A 50 7.70 9.48 -15.96
C SER A 50 6.60 8.98 -15.00
N GLY A 51 6.03 9.82 -14.13
CA GLY A 51 4.94 9.43 -13.23
C GLY A 51 5.38 8.53 -12.06
N ILE A 52 6.69 8.47 -11.75
CA ILE A 52 7.21 7.66 -10.64
C ILE A 52 6.96 8.42 -9.34
N VAL A 53 5.95 7.98 -8.58
CA VAL A 53 5.66 8.47 -7.24
C VAL A 53 6.61 7.80 -6.25
N LYS A 54 7.58 8.56 -5.73
CA LYS A 54 8.58 8.04 -4.78
C LYS A 54 7.97 7.89 -3.40
N VAL A 55 7.45 6.71 -3.07
CA VAL A 55 6.96 6.39 -1.73
C VAL A 55 8.06 6.05 -0.72
N ASP A 56 7.74 5.99 0.57
CA ASP A 56 8.75 5.62 1.58
C ASP A 56 9.14 4.15 1.43
N SER A 57 8.16 3.27 1.31
CA SER A 57 8.39 1.83 1.12
C SER A 57 7.34 1.22 0.21
N ILE A 58 7.71 0.17 -0.54
CA ILE A 58 6.80 -0.65 -1.33
C ILE A 58 6.92 -2.11 -0.94
N ALA A 59 5.92 -2.91 -1.28
CA ALA A 59 6.05 -4.35 -1.34
C ALA A 59 5.61 -4.85 -2.72
N THR A 60 6.49 -5.63 -3.34
CA THR A 60 6.23 -6.32 -4.60
C THR A 60 5.92 -7.78 -4.34
N ARG A 61 4.92 -8.28 -5.03
CA ARG A 61 4.58 -9.70 -5.01
C ARG A 61 5.58 -10.51 -5.84
N HIS A 62 6.02 -11.66 -5.31
CA HIS A 62 7.00 -12.51 -6.01
C HIS A 62 6.49 -13.09 -7.33
N TYR A 63 5.20 -13.45 -7.37
CA TYR A 63 4.62 -14.15 -8.51
C TYR A 63 4.67 -13.36 -9.83
N ASP A 64 4.36 -12.06 -9.78
CA ASP A 64 4.20 -11.20 -10.97
C ASP A 64 5.00 -9.90 -10.89
N GLY A 65 5.73 -9.65 -9.81
CA GLY A 65 6.52 -8.44 -9.61
C GLY A 65 5.69 -7.16 -9.42
N LEU A 66 4.36 -7.27 -9.28
CA LEU A 66 3.49 -6.11 -9.13
C LEU A 66 3.57 -5.55 -7.71
N SER A 67 3.56 -4.23 -7.60
CA SER A 67 3.44 -3.53 -6.31
C SER A 67 2.01 -3.66 -5.79
N ILE A 68 1.83 -4.34 -4.66
CA ILE A 68 0.51 -4.56 -4.06
C ILE A 68 0.35 -3.88 -2.71
N TRP A 69 1.46 -3.41 -2.12
CA TRP A 69 1.46 -2.61 -0.91
C TRP A 69 2.47 -1.47 -1.00
N HIS A 70 2.17 -0.34 -0.36
CA HIS A 70 3.15 0.72 -0.10
C HIS A 70 2.87 1.46 1.20
N MET A 71 3.79 2.34 1.60
CA MET A 71 3.69 3.12 2.82
C MET A 71 4.19 4.55 2.65
N GLU A 72 3.50 5.46 3.33
CA GLU A 72 3.88 6.84 3.55
C GLU A 72 3.83 7.20 5.04
N VAL A 73 4.86 7.89 5.51
CA VAL A 73 4.95 8.43 6.86
C VAL A 73 4.97 9.95 6.80
N ALA A 74 3.86 10.57 7.21
CA ALA A 74 3.71 12.01 7.25
C ALA A 74 4.43 12.61 8.46
N GLY A 75 5.75 12.74 8.34
CA GLY A 75 6.59 13.36 9.35
C GLY A 75 6.98 12.43 10.52
N GLY A 76 7.92 12.91 11.34
CA GLY A 76 8.24 12.25 12.61
C GLY A 76 7.07 12.30 13.60
N PRO A 77 7.12 11.53 14.70
CA PRO A 77 6.00 11.35 15.63
C PRO A 77 5.40 12.63 16.22
N CYS A 78 6.19 13.70 16.29
CA CYS A 78 5.81 15.00 16.84
C CYS A 78 5.73 16.13 15.80
N ASN A 79 6.07 15.86 14.53
CA ASN A 79 6.34 16.92 13.54
C ASN A 79 5.41 16.84 12.31
N ALA A 80 4.35 16.03 12.38
CA ALA A 80 3.35 15.98 11.33
C ALA A 80 2.65 17.34 11.21
N THR A 81 2.63 17.92 10.01
CA THR A 81 1.86 19.14 9.71
C THR A 81 0.73 18.80 8.76
N ASP A 82 -0.36 19.57 8.81
CA ASP A 82 -1.54 19.34 7.97
C ASP A 82 -1.19 19.38 6.47
N THR A 83 -0.37 20.35 6.06
CA THR A 83 0.07 20.49 4.67
C THR A 83 0.88 19.28 4.18
N HIS A 84 1.80 18.78 5.02
CA HIS A 84 2.60 17.60 4.69
C HIS A 84 1.73 16.35 4.61
N THR A 85 0.89 16.15 5.63
CA THR A 85 -0.04 15.02 5.70
C THR A 85 -0.96 14.98 4.50
N LEU A 86 -1.53 16.13 4.10
CA LEU A 86 -2.39 16.21 2.91
C LEU A 86 -1.63 15.84 1.63
N GLY A 87 -0.38 16.31 1.48
CA GLY A 87 0.48 15.95 0.36
C GLY A 87 0.71 14.45 0.27
N ASP A 88 1.09 13.83 1.40
CA ASP A 88 1.37 12.39 1.47
C ASP A 88 0.09 11.54 1.29
N THR A 89 -1.07 11.99 1.77
CA THR A 89 -2.35 11.32 1.51
C THR A 89 -2.68 11.33 0.02
N LYS A 90 -2.54 12.48 -0.66
CA LYS A 90 -2.79 12.58 -2.11
C LYS A 90 -1.85 11.66 -2.89
N LYS A 91 -0.58 11.64 -2.51
CA LYS A 91 0.46 10.78 -3.06
C LYS A 91 0.11 9.30 -2.87
N THR A 92 -0.33 8.92 -1.68
CA THR A 92 -0.77 7.56 -1.33
C THR A 92 -1.91 7.10 -2.23
N LEU A 93 -2.98 7.89 -2.31
CA LEU A 93 -4.16 7.56 -3.12
C LEU A 93 -3.82 7.46 -4.61
N ARG A 94 -2.95 8.33 -5.12
CA ARG A 94 -2.47 8.25 -6.52
C ARG A 94 -1.73 6.94 -6.76
N MET A 95 -0.85 6.54 -5.85
CA MET A 95 -0.09 5.29 -5.97
C MET A 95 -0.99 4.06 -5.87
N ASP A 96 -1.98 4.07 -4.97
CA ASP A 96 -2.97 3.00 -4.86
C ASP A 96 -3.72 2.79 -6.17
N VAL A 97 -4.25 3.88 -6.75
CA VAL A 97 -4.99 3.80 -8.02
C VAL A 97 -4.08 3.30 -9.14
N LEU A 98 -2.83 3.78 -9.23
CA LEU A 98 -1.86 3.31 -10.23
C LEU A 98 -1.55 1.82 -10.09
N ASN A 99 -1.28 1.35 -8.88
CA ASN A 99 -0.99 -0.06 -8.60
C ASN A 99 -2.19 -0.96 -8.93
N LEU A 100 -3.40 -0.54 -8.54
CA LEU A 100 -4.59 -1.33 -8.85
C LEU A 100 -4.87 -1.36 -10.35
N ILE A 101 -4.70 -0.24 -11.06
CA ILE A 101 -4.79 -0.20 -12.52
C ILE A 101 -3.76 -1.15 -13.14
N ALA A 102 -2.52 -1.17 -12.65
CA ALA A 102 -1.48 -2.06 -13.17
C ALA A 102 -1.89 -3.54 -13.06
N ILE A 103 -2.45 -3.96 -11.92
CA ILE A 103 -2.99 -5.32 -11.74
C ILE A 103 -4.16 -5.56 -12.69
N LEU A 104 -5.17 -4.68 -12.69
CA LEU A 104 -6.39 -4.84 -13.49
C LEU A 104 -6.12 -4.90 -14.99
N ARG A 105 -5.10 -4.18 -15.48
CA ARG A 105 -4.67 -4.23 -16.89
C ARG A 105 -4.14 -5.59 -17.31
N ASN A 106 -3.53 -6.35 -16.40
CA ASN A 106 -3.09 -7.72 -16.67
C ASN A 106 -4.26 -8.70 -16.71
N HIS A 107 -5.45 -8.29 -16.26
CA HIS A 107 -6.65 -9.12 -16.17
C HIS A 107 -7.87 -8.46 -16.84
N PHE A 108 -7.69 -7.83 -18.00
CA PHE A 108 -8.77 -7.09 -18.69
C PHE A 108 -10.01 -7.91 -19.02
N ASP A 109 -9.83 -9.21 -19.25
CA ASP A 109 -10.92 -10.12 -19.64
C ASP A 109 -11.53 -10.82 -18.42
N CYS A 110 -11.09 -10.48 -17.20
CA CYS A 110 -11.68 -10.90 -15.93
C CYS A 110 -13.09 -10.32 -15.76
N SER A 111 -14.00 -11.10 -15.18
CA SER A 111 -15.35 -10.63 -14.84
C SER A 111 -15.27 -9.51 -13.80
N VAL A 112 -16.17 -8.53 -13.90
CA VAL A 112 -16.25 -7.45 -12.91
C VAL A 112 -16.47 -7.99 -11.49
N GLU A 113 -17.23 -9.08 -11.35
CA GLU A 113 -17.47 -9.73 -10.05
C GLU A 113 -16.18 -10.16 -9.35
N LEU A 114 -15.25 -10.79 -10.07
CA LEU A 114 -13.95 -11.18 -9.50
C LEU A 114 -13.03 -9.97 -9.34
N ALA A 115 -12.98 -9.10 -10.35
CA ALA A 115 -12.08 -7.95 -10.36
C ALA A 115 -12.34 -6.95 -9.22
N THR A 116 -13.59 -6.78 -8.79
CA THR A 116 -13.94 -5.90 -7.66
C THR A 116 -13.40 -6.38 -6.31
N LYS A 117 -13.02 -7.66 -6.21
CA LYS A 117 -12.41 -8.26 -5.02
C LYS A 117 -10.90 -7.99 -4.95
N ILE A 118 -10.26 -7.65 -6.07
CA ILE A 118 -8.83 -7.34 -6.14
C ILE A 118 -8.57 -6.07 -5.33
N LYS A 119 -7.63 -6.18 -4.39
CA LYS A 119 -7.18 -5.06 -3.56
C LYS A 119 -5.71 -4.74 -3.78
N VAL A 120 -5.40 -3.45 -3.65
CA VAL A 120 -4.06 -3.00 -3.25
C VAL A 120 -4.13 -2.44 -1.84
N PHE A 121 -3.03 -2.49 -1.12
CA PHE A 121 -2.97 -2.11 0.28
C PHE A 121 -2.05 -0.91 0.46
N CYS A 122 -2.31 -0.10 1.47
CA CYS A 122 -1.34 0.91 1.87
C CYS A 122 -1.36 1.15 3.36
N THR A 123 -0.23 1.58 3.87
CA THR A 123 -0.09 1.97 5.27
C THR A 123 0.27 3.44 5.34
N GLN A 124 -0.62 4.23 5.93
CA GLN A 124 -0.35 5.63 6.22
C GLN A 124 -0.01 5.80 7.70
N VAL A 125 1.09 6.49 7.97
CA VAL A 125 1.47 6.86 9.34
C VAL A 125 1.41 8.36 9.49
N VAL A 126 0.58 8.84 10.42
CA VAL A 126 0.47 10.26 10.77
C VAL A 126 0.81 10.44 12.23
N GLY A 127 1.94 11.08 12.51
CA GLY A 127 2.50 11.16 13.86
C GLY A 127 2.75 9.77 14.44
N THR A 128 1.95 9.38 15.44
CA THR A 128 2.06 8.05 16.10
C THR A 128 1.01 7.05 15.64
N ARG A 129 0.07 7.45 14.79
CA ARG A 129 -1.01 6.57 14.34
C ARG A 129 -0.63 5.95 13.00
N MET A 130 -0.66 4.63 12.95
CA MET A 130 -0.53 3.84 11.75
C MET A 130 -1.91 3.34 11.35
N THR A 131 -2.28 3.49 10.09
CA THR A 131 -3.55 3.02 9.56
C THR A 131 -3.31 2.23 8.28
N LEU A 132 -3.87 1.02 8.22
CA LEU A 132 -3.85 0.13 7.08
C LEU A 132 -5.14 0.32 6.28
N TYR A 133 -5.01 0.59 4.99
CA TYR A 133 -6.10 0.73 4.04
C TYR A 133 -6.03 -0.34 2.96
N ALA A 134 -7.17 -0.57 2.32
CA ALA A 134 -7.27 -1.28 1.05
C ALA A 134 -8.01 -0.42 0.03
N LEU A 135 -7.53 -0.42 -1.21
CA LEU A 135 -8.20 0.18 -2.35
C LEU A 135 -8.63 -0.91 -3.35
N SER A 136 -9.88 -0.86 -3.78
CA SER A 136 -10.46 -1.76 -4.78
C SER A 136 -11.32 -1.01 -5.80
N MET A 137 -11.74 -1.72 -6.84
CA MET A 137 -12.65 -1.21 -7.88
C MET A 137 -14.10 -1.55 -7.53
N LEU A 138 -15.02 -0.63 -7.79
CA LEU A 138 -16.47 -0.83 -7.74
C LEU A 138 -16.99 -1.37 -9.08
N PRO A 139 -18.19 -1.98 -9.12
CA PRO A 139 -18.73 -2.55 -10.37
C PRO A 139 -18.87 -1.57 -11.54
N ASP A 140 -18.97 -0.26 -11.25
CA ASP A 140 -19.08 0.82 -12.24
C ASP A 140 -17.74 1.45 -12.65
N GLY A 141 -16.63 0.85 -12.21
CA GLY A 141 -15.26 1.28 -12.52
C GLY A 141 -14.70 2.37 -11.62
N ARG A 142 -15.47 2.89 -10.64
CA ARG A 142 -14.94 3.83 -9.65
C ARG A 142 -14.04 3.10 -8.65
N PHE A 143 -13.16 3.84 -7.98
CA PHE A 143 -12.30 3.31 -6.92
C PHE A 143 -12.90 3.59 -5.54
N ILE A 144 -12.68 2.67 -4.61
CA ILE A 144 -13.06 2.84 -3.20
C ILE A 144 -11.86 2.50 -2.32
N SER A 145 -11.56 3.38 -1.36
CA SER A 145 -10.59 3.12 -0.29
C SER A 145 -11.34 2.82 1.00
N SER A 146 -10.89 1.81 1.74
CA SER A 146 -11.48 1.38 3.01
C SER A 146 -10.40 1.19 4.07
N GLU A 147 -10.63 1.72 5.26
CA GLU A 147 -9.76 1.44 6.42
C GLU A 147 -9.97 0.00 6.89
N LEU A 148 -8.89 -0.76 7.03
CA LEU A 148 -8.91 -2.13 7.53
C LEU A 148 -8.60 -2.19 9.03
N ALA A 149 -7.64 -1.39 9.49
CA ALA A 149 -7.24 -1.33 10.88
C ALA A 149 -6.43 -0.05 11.16
N THR A 150 -6.47 0.40 12.42
CA THR A 150 -5.61 1.47 12.93
C THR A 150 -4.98 1.08 14.25
N ALA A 151 -3.75 1.54 14.48
CA ALA A 151 -2.99 1.27 15.70
C ALA A 151 -2.10 2.47 16.07
N VAL A 152 -1.77 2.59 17.35
CA VAL A 152 -0.83 3.61 17.85
C VAL A 152 0.51 2.95 18.09
N VAL A 153 1.57 3.57 17.55
CA VAL A 153 2.95 3.12 17.75
C VAL A 153 3.43 3.54 19.15
N PRO A 154 3.81 2.59 20.01
CA PRO A 154 4.19 2.90 21.38
C PRO A 154 5.63 3.39 21.49
N PHE A 155 5.85 4.47 22.25
CA PHE A 155 7.19 5.03 22.51
C PHE A 155 7.69 4.80 23.94
N SER A 156 6.82 4.37 24.85
CA SER A 156 7.14 4.15 26.26
C SER A 156 6.91 2.70 26.65
N PHE A 157 7.61 2.26 27.70
CA PHE A 157 7.39 0.93 28.29
C PHE A 157 5.94 0.75 28.76
N HIS A 158 5.32 1.80 29.29
CA HIS A 158 3.91 1.79 29.70
C HIS A 158 2.94 1.66 28.51
N GLY A 159 3.32 2.15 27.32
CA GLY A 159 2.54 2.04 26.09
C GLY A 159 2.60 0.66 25.42
N ARG A 160 3.44 -0.28 25.88
CA ARG A 160 3.70 -1.57 25.20
C ARG A 160 2.44 -2.40 24.88
N ASN A 161 1.36 -2.24 25.64
CA ASN A 161 0.10 -2.91 25.36
C ASN A 161 -0.50 -2.51 23.99
N GLN A 162 -0.13 -1.36 23.44
CA GLN A 162 -0.52 -0.91 22.10
C GLN A 162 0.04 -1.81 20.98
N PHE A 163 1.12 -2.56 21.23
CA PHE A 163 1.61 -3.56 20.27
C PHE A 163 0.57 -4.63 19.95
N LYS A 164 -0.38 -4.92 20.85
CA LYS A 164 -1.49 -5.84 20.54
C LYS A 164 -2.31 -5.37 19.33
N ALA A 165 -2.54 -4.06 19.22
CA ALA A 165 -3.25 -3.50 18.07
C ALA A 165 -2.42 -3.58 16.79
N ILE A 166 -1.10 -3.37 16.90
CA ILE A 166 -0.16 -3.54 15.77
C ILE A 166 -0.15 -4.99 15.29
N PHE A 167 -0.03 -5.96 16.20
CA PHE A 167 -0.06 -7.38 15.84
C PHE A 167 -1.40 -7.78 15.23
N ARG A 168 -2.52 -7.25 15.73
CA ARG A 168 -3.84 -7.46 15.13
C ARG A 168 -3.90 -6.89 13.71
N MET A 169 -3.36 -5.69 13.48
CA MET A 169 -3.27 -5.10 12.15
C MET A 169 -2.45 -5.96 11.20
N MET A 170 -1.30 -6.48 11.64
CA MET A 170 -0.47 -7.37 10.83
C MET A 170 -1.14 -8.72 10.54
N ALA A 171 -1.94 -9.24 11.47
CA ALA A 171 -2.76 -10.43 11.23
C ALA A 171 -3.88 -10.15 10.20
N ILE A 172 -4.51 -8.98 10.24
CA ILE A 172 -5.48 -8.55 9.22
C ILE A 172 -4.79 -8.43 7.87
N PHE A 173 -3.63 -7.76 7.81
CA PHE A 173 -2.82 -7.64 6.60
C PHE A 173 -2.50 -9.03 6.02
N HIS A 174 -2.00 -9.95 6.85
CA HIS A 174 -1.72 -11.32 6.43
C HIS A 174 -2.92 -12.01 5.79
N ASN A 175 -4.07 -11.97 6.48
CA ASN A 175 -5.28 -12.60 5.98
C ASN A 175 -5.75 -12.00 4.65
N GLU A 176 -5.63 -10.69 4.48
CA GLU A 176 -6.00 -10.03 3.23
C GLU A 176 -5.03 -10.38 2.09
N ILE A 177 -3.72 -10.50 2.36
CA ILE A 177 -2.75 -10.99 1.37
C ILE A 177 -3.06 -12.43 0.98
N THR A 178 -3.31 -13.33 1.93
CA THR A 178 -3.65 -14.73 1.63
C THR A 178 -4.91 -14.85 0.78
N LYS A 179 -5.99 -14.11 1.12
CA LYS A 179 -7.21 -14.05 0.29
C LYS A 179 -6.95 -13.51 -1.10
N GLN A 180 -6.09 -12.50 -1.22
CA GLN A 180 -5.71 -11.92 -2.51
C GLN A 180 -4.97 -12.96 -3.37
N GLU A 181 -4.06 -13.75 -2.80
CA GLU A 181 -3.35 -14.81 -3.52
C GLU A 181 -4.30 -15.93 -3.98
N GLU A 182 -5.24 -16.35 -3.12
CA GLU A 182 -6.30 -17.30 -3.50
C GLU A 182 -7.14 -16.77 -4.66
N LEU A 183 -7.54 -15.50 -4.60
CA LEU A 183 -8.29 -14.82 -5.66
C LEU A 183 -7.49 -14.76 -6.97
N MET A 184 -6.19 -14.45 -6.93
CA MET A 184 -5.35 -14.46 -8.13
C MET A 184 -5.31 -15.86 -8.75
N GLY A 185 -5.16 -16.90 -7.92
CA GLY A 185 -5.22 -18.28 -8.39
C GLY A 185 -6.57 -18.66 -9.00
N GLU A 186 -7.68 -18.13 -8.49
CA GLU A 186 -9.00 -18.27 -9.10
C GLU A 186 -9.07 -17.59 -10.47
N ILE A 187 -8.63 -16.33 -10.55
CA ILE A 187 -8.62 -15.56 -11.80
C ILE A 187 -7.79 -16.26 -12.88
N ASP A 188 -6.62 -16.78 -12.54
CA ASP A 188 -5.73 -17.46 -13.49
C ASP A 188 -6.30 -18.81 -13.97
N ARG A 189 -7.11 -19.50 -13.14
CA ARG A 189 -7.78 -20.76 -13.51
C ARG A 189 -9.00 -20.53 -14.39
N VAL A 190 -9.65 -19.37 -14.30
CA VAL A 190 -10.79 -19.01 -15.14
C VAL A 190 -10.25 -18.64 -16.54
N VAL A 191 -9.81 -19.66 -17.26
CA VAL A 191 -9.34 -19.56 -18.64
C VAL A 191 -10.52 -19.19 -19.54
N LEU A 192 -10.46 -17.96 -20.06
CA LEU A 192 -11.11 -17.46 -21.28
C LEU A 192 -12.65 -17.34 -21.33
N ARG A 193 -13.08 -16.13 -21.71
CA ARG A 193 -14.41 -15.68 -22.15
C ARG A 193 -15.48 -15.61 -21.06
N SER A 194 -15.30 -14.64 -20.16
CA SER A 194 -16.44 -13.99 -19.48
C SER A 194 -17.53 -13.70 -20.52
N LYS A 195 -18.72 -14.29 -20.35
CA LYS A 195 -19.91 -14.01 -21.20
C LYS A 195 -20.62 -12.70 -20.83
N GLY A 196 -19.97 -11.81 -20.08
CA GLY A 196 -20.55 -10.56 -19.60
C GLY A 196 -19.53 -9.42 -19.52
N THR A 197 -19.92 -8.36 -18.81
CA THR A 197 -19.08 -7.18 -18.59
C THR A 197 -17.77 -7.57 -17.92
N THR A 198 -16.65 -7.20 -18.55
CA THR A 198 -15.29 -7.40 -18.03
C THR A 198 -14.66 -6.10 -17.56
N VAL A 199 -13.51 -6.20 -16.90
CA VAL A 199 -12.67 -5.06 -16.51
C VAL A 199 -12.45 -4.10 -17.67
N ARG A 200 -12.19 -4.61 -18.89
CA ARG A 200 -12.00 -3.80 -20.11
C ARG A 200 -13.13 -2.80 -20.37
N HIS A 201 -14.36 -3.15 -20.00
CA HIS A 201 -15.54 -2.33 -20.27
C HIS A 201 -15.76 -1.24 -19.21
N VAL A 202 -15.27 -1.44 -17.98
CA VAL A 202 -15.59 -0.57 -16.84
C VAL A 202 -14.40 0.20 -16.30
N LEU A 203 -13.16 -0.27 -16.51
CA LEU A 203 -11.98 0.36 -15.92
C LEU A 203 -11.84 1.81 -16.41
N LYS A 204 -11.96 2.75 -15.48
CA LYS A 204 -11.78 4.18 -15.73
C LYS A 204 -10.39 4.58 -15.24
N ILE A 205 -9.60 5.18 -16.12
CA ILE A 205 -8.33 5.81 -15.75
C ILE A 205 -8.67 7.28 -15.44
N PRO A 206 -8.52 7.75 -14.19
CA PRO A 206 -8.88 9.13 -13.84
C PRO A 206 -8.08 10.16 -14.64
N GLU A 207 -8.76 11.19 -15.15
CA GLU A 207 -8.12 12.37 -15.73
C GLU A 207 -7.34 13.11 -14.61
N GLY A 208 -6.09 13.52 -14.89
CA GLY A 208 -5.21 14.13 -13.89
C GLY A 208 -4.34 13.16 -13.06
N LEU A 209 -4.42 11.84 -13.29
CA LEU A 209 -3.55 10.87 -12.61
C LEU A 209 -2.07 10.99 -13.02
N PHE A 210 -1.80 11.66 -14.15
CA PHE A 210 -0.46 11.89 -14.71
C PHE A 210 -0.02 13.36 -14.67
N GLU A 211 -0.90 14.25 -14.21
CA GLU A 211 -0.59 15.66 -13.91
C GLU A 211 0.11 15.80 -12.55
#